data_AF-F6FU50-F1
#
_entry.id   AF-F6FU50-F1
#
_cell.length_a   1.000
_cell.length_b   1.000
_cell.length_c   1.000
_cell.angle_alpha   90.00
_cell.angle_beta   90.00
_cell.angle_gamma   90.00
#
_symmetry.space_group_name_H-M   'P 1'
#
loop_
_entity.id
_entity.type
_entity.pdbx_description
1 polymer ?
#
loop_
_entity_poly.entity_id
_entity_poly.type
_entity_poly.pdbx_seq_one_letter_code
_entity_poly.pdbx_strand_id
1 'polypeptide(L)'
;MDETEPRQGRWEPEDARMSRFSGLVGEVDDPLTWGLDLEEEAVTGHDDAHDPTCERFLRAYRTFAGESLEVETLRAAAADDVVEDVVRAAASGALAAPLHADIAAPVEPDGEGGARPLPDFADEYQDYRSAMRAIVAEVDRVPLERTRFAVDGTDAACARVTVRDVAAVYVPTGDRALVITGPADLVDRVDVVTRPIRPQLQDDERGSRR
;
A
#
# COMPACT_ATOMS: atom_id res chain seq x y z
N MET A 1 22.99 -28.97 38.79
CA MET A 1 22.95 -27.50 38.93
C MET A 1 23.62 -27.01 37.66
N ASP A 2 22.92 -27.02 36.53
CA ASP A 2 21.76 -26.15 36.20
C ASP A 2 22.23 -24.70 36.36
N GLU A 3 22.48 -23.95 35.30
CA GLU A 3 21.44 -23.38 34.43
C GLU A 3 21.86 -23.35 32.94
N THR A 4 21.09 -24.04 32.11
CA THR A 4 20.90 -23.71 30.69
C THR A 4 19.73 -22.74 30.62
N GLU A 5 20.00 -21.44 30.63
CA GLU A 5 18.98 -20.46 30.21
C GLU A 5 19.11 -20.23 28.70
N PRO A 6 18.13 -20.64 27.88
CA PRO A 6 18.09 -20.19 26.50
C PRO A 6 17.81 -18.68 26.52
N ARG A 7 18.69 -17.90 25.89
CA ARG A 7 18.44 -16.48 25.57
C ARG A 7 17.10 -16.43 24.82
N GLN A 8 16.03 -16.09 25.53
CA GLN A 8 14.71 -15.90 24.95
C GLN A 8 14.85 -14.83 23.87
N GLY A 9 14.56 -15.24 22.63
CA GLY A 9 14.67 -14.41 21.45
C GLY A 9 13.92 -13.11 21.66
N ARG A 10 14.63 -12.00 21.52
CA ARG A 10 14.04 -10.69 21.32
C ARG A 10 13.42 -10.74 19.93
N TRP A 11 12.16 -11.17 19.85
CA TRP A 11 11.35 -11.01 18.64
C TRP A 11 11.41 -9.53 18.26
N GLU A 12 11.80 -9.21 17.03
CA GLU A 12 11.74 -7.83 16.60
C GLU A 12 10.27 -7.38 16.58
N PRO A 13 9.96 -6.11 16.93
CA PRO A 13 8.59 -5.61 16.94
C PRO A 13 7.86 -5.85 15.60
N GLU A 14 8.60 -5.86 14.50
CA GLU A 14 8.11 -6.13 13.15
C GLU A 14 7.70 -7.60 12.95
N ASP A 15 8.48 -8.57 13.44
CA ASP A 15 8.10 -9.99 13.42
C ASP A 15 6.80 -10.24 14.19
N ALA A 16 6.66 -9.57 15.33
CA ALA A 16 5.45 -9.65 16.14
C ALA A 16 4.24 -9.03 15.43
N ARG A 17 4.42 -7.93 14.68
CA ARG A 17 3.38 -7.30 13.86
C ARG A 17 3.01 -8.16 12.66
N MET A 18 3.99 -8.72 11.94
CA MET A 18 3.76 -9.63 10.82
C MET A 18 2.99 -10.89 11.23
N SER A 19 3.24 -11.41 12.44
CA SER A 19 2.52 -12.60 12.96
C SER A 19 1.01 -12.38 13.13
N ARG A 20 0.55 -11.13 13.22
CA ARG A 20 -0.86 -10.77 13.44
C ARG A 20 -1.73 -10.90 12.19
N PHE A 21 -1.13 -10.95 11.00
CA PHE A 21 -1.84 -11.23 9.75
C PHE A 21 -2.16 -12.73 9.58
N SER A 22 -2.02 -13.52 10.65
CA SER A 22 -2.11 -14.99 10.63
C SER A 22 -1.20 -15.64 9.58
N GLY A 23 -0.18 -14.90 9.16
CA GLY A 23 0.75 -15.28 8.12
C GLY A 23 0.16 -15.32 6.72
N LEU A 24 -1.00 -14.73 6.39
CA LEU A 24 -1.52 -14.68 5.00
C LEU A 24 -1.67 -13.23 4.53
N VAL A 25 -1.10 -12.92 3.37
CA VAL A 25 -1.10 -11.58 2.75
C VAL A 25 -1.44 -11.66 1.28
N GLY A 26 -2.03 -10.60 0.75
CA GLY A 26 -2.27 -10.45 -0.69
C GLY A 26 -0.99 -10.18 -1.46
N GLU A 27 -0.91 -10.74 -2.67
CA GLU A 27 0.04 -10.36 -3.72
C GLU A 27 -0.60 -10.52 -5.08
N VAL A 28 -0.10 -9.81 -6.07
CA VAL A 28 -0.47 -10.05 -7.47
C VAL A 28 -0.02 -11.46 -7.87
N ASP A 29 -0.89 -12.25 -8.48
CA ASP A 29 -0.52 -13.54 -9.05
C ASP A 29 0.35 -13.34 -10.30
N ASP A 30 1.50 -14.02 -10.31
CA ASP A 30 2.53 -13.92 -11.35
C ASP A 30 2.79 -12.48 -11.84
N PRO A 31 3.34 -11.59 -10.97
CA PRO A 31 3.47 -10.16 -11.27
C PRO A 31 4.29 -9.88 -12.54
N LEU A 32 5.24 -10.75 -12.87
CA LEU A 32 6.08 -10.63 -14.06
C LEU A 32 5.28 -10.74 -15.37
N THR A 33 4.16 -11.49 -15.38
CA THR A 33 3.26 -11.55 -16.54
C THR A 33 2.68 -10.17 -16.88
N TRP A 34 2.53 -9.31 -15.88
CA TRP A 34 2.02 -7.94 -16.03
C TRP A 34 3.13 -6.88 -16.08
N GLY A 35 4.40 -7.30 -16.10
CA GLY A 35 5.54 -6.40 -16.09
C GLY A 35 5.67 -5.62 -14.78
N LEU A 36 5.21 -6.20 -13.67
CA LEU A 36 5.27 -5.62 -12.34
C LEU A 36 6.51 -6.11 -11.60
N ASP A 37 7.28 -5.16 -11.06
CA ASP A 37 8.36 -5.41 -10.12
C ASP A 37 7.92 -5.02 -8.71
N LEU A 38 8.30 -5.82 -7.71
CA LEU A 38 7.97 -5.52 -6.31
C LEU A 38 8.96 -4.47 -5.79
N GLU A 39 8.47 -3.27 -5.49
CA GLU A 39 9.32 -2.18 -4.97
C GLU A 39 9.37 -2.14 -3.45
N GLU A 40 8.23 -2.37 -2.80
CA GLU A 40 8.11 -2.24 -1.35
C GLU A 40 7.26 -3.36 -0.76
N GLU A 41 7.70 -3.87 0.40
CA GLU A 41 6.93 -4.74 1.27
C GLU A 41 7.06 -4.20 2.71
N ALA A 42 5.94 -3.79 3.31
CA ALA A 42 5.98 -3.11 4.60
C ALA A 42 4.71 -3.34 5.41
N VAL A 43 4.84 -3.31 6.75
CA VAL A 43 3.68 -3.19 7.64
C VAL A 43 3.46 -1.71 7.95
N THR A 44 2.40 -1.14 7.38
CA THR A 44 2.06 0.28 7.52
C THR A 44 0.99 0.52 8.57
N GLY A 45 0.81 1.80 8.93
CA GLY A 45 -0.11 2.23 9.98
C GLY A 45 0.42 2.02 11.39
N HIS A 46 -0.44 2.22 12.39
CA HIS A 46 -0.09 2.20 13.81
C HIS A 46 -0.85 1.11 14.57
N ASP A 47 -0.20 0.56 15.60
CA ASP A 47 -0.76 -0.48 16.46
C ASP A 47 -1.91 0.08 17.32
N ASP A 48 -3.14 0.00 16.80
CA ASP A 48 -4.35 0.18 17.60
C ASP A 48 -5.08 -1.16 17.74
N ALA A 49 -5.08 -1.71 18.96
CA ALA A 49 -5.76 -2.95 19.25
C ALA A 49 -7.30 -2.89 19.07
N HIS A 50 -7.88 -1.68 19.05
CA HIS A 50 -9.32 -1.45 18.93
C HIS A 50 -9.76 -1.19 17.49
N ASP A 51 -8.83 -0.85 16.59
CA ASP A 51 -9.11 -0.65 15.17
C ASP A 51 -8.23 -1.58 14.31
N PRO A 52 -8.75 -2.77 13.93
CA PRO A 52 -8.00 -3.72 13.12
C PRO A 52 -7.82 -3.28 11.66
N THR A 53 -8.37 -2.13 11.25
CA THR A 53 -8.15 -1.52 9.93
C THR A 53 -6.96 -0.55 9.92
N CYS A 54 -6.44 -0.17 11.09
CA CYS A 54 -5.31 0.74 11.22
C CYS A 54 -3.97 0.12 10.80
N GLU A 55 -3.79 -1.19 11.00
CA GLU A 55 -2.56 -1.90 10.62
C GLU A 55 -2.76 -2.64 9.29
N ARG A 56 -1.85 -2.41 8.35
CA ARG A 56 -1.93 -2.92 6.98
C ARG A 56 -0.62 -3.59 6.58
N PHE A 57 -0.69 -4.67 5.82
CA PHE A 57 0.46 -5.22 5.13
C PHE A 57 0.42 -4.76 3.68
N LEU A 58 1.37 -3.94 3.26
CA LEU A 58 1.47 -3.37 1.93
C LEU A 58 2.47 -4.16 1.07
N ARG A 59 2.08 -4.43 -0.17
CA ARG A 59 2.99 -4.69 -1.27
C ARG A 59 2.77 -3.68 -2.37
N ALA A 60 3.80 -2.89 -2.67
CA ALA A 60 3.78 -1.93 -3.75
C ALA A 60 4.58 -2.48 -4.94
N TYR A 61 3.95 -2.47 -6.10
CA TYR A 61 4.54 -2.88 -7.36
C TYR A 61 4.66 -1.67 -8.28
N ARG A 62 5.66 -1.69 -9.15
CA ARG A 62 5.81 -0.70 -10.21
C ARG A 62 5.92 -1.38 -11.57
N THR A 63 5.23 -0.84 -12.56
CA THR A 63 5.38 -1.26 -13.96
C THR A 63 6.67 -0.68 -14.56
N PHE A 64 7.14 -1.23 -15.67
CA PHE A 64 8.22 -0.61 -16.45
C PHE A 64 7.91 0.82 -16.94
N ALA A 65 6.62 1.18 -17.04
CA ALA A 65 6.19 2.53 -17.39
C ALA A 65 6.16 3.49 -16.19
N GLY A 66 6.46 3.00 -14.98
CA GLY A 66 6.47 3.79 -13.75
C GLY A 66 5.12 3.86 -13.02
N GLU A 67 4.13 3.07 -13.44
CA GLU A 67 2.82 3.07 -12.81
C GLU A 67 2.84 2.23 -11.53
N SER A 68 2.24 2.75 -10.46
CA SER A 68 2.15 2.04 -9.18
C SER A 68 0.88 1.20 -9.08
N LEU A 69 1.03 -0.03 -8.58
CA LEU A 69 -0.07 -0.89 -8.15
C LEU A 69 0.23 -1.36 -6.73
N GLU A 70 -0.67 -1.13 -5.80
CA GLU A 70 -0.51 -1.50 -4.40
C GLU A 70 -1.57 -2.52 -4.01
N VAL A 71 -1.15 -3.50 -3.20
CA VAL A 71 -2.02 -4.49 -2.57
C VAL A 71 -1.80 -4.39 -1.06
N GLU A 72 -2.81 -3.90 -0.37
CA GLU A 72 -2.85 -3.84 1.09
C GLU A 72 -3.70 -4.99 1.63
N THR A 73 -3.19 -5.69 2.64
CA THR A 73 -3.96 -6.65 3.44
C THR A 73 -4.32 -5.99 4.75
N LEU A 74 -5.61 -5.85 5.03
CA LEU A 74 -6.15 -5.44 6.32
C LEU A 74 -6.21 -6.64 7.26
N ARG A 75 -5.87 -6.47 8.54
CA ARG A 75 -5.90 -7.57 9.51
C ARG A 75 -7.31 -8.15 9.70
N ALA A 76 -8.33 -7.30 9.61
CA ALA A 76 -9.72 -7.71 9.67
C ALA A 76 -10.54 -7.05 8.55
N ALA A 77 -11.64 -7.69 8.17
CA ALA A 77 -12.63 -7.05 7.34
C ALA A 77 -13.21 -5.81 8.05
N ALA A 78 -13.18 -4.67 7.36
CA ALA A 78 -13.91 -3.48 7.79
C ALA A 78 -15.42 -3.77 7.92
N ALA A 79 -16.08 -3.11 8.88
CA ALA A 79 -17.53 -3.13 8.98
C ALA A 79 -18.18 -2.49 7.75
N ASP A 80 -19.36 -2.96 7.36
CA ASP A 80 -20.05 -2.54 6.13
C ASP A 80 -20.22 -1.01 6.00
N ASP A 81 -20.42 -0.32 7.11
CA ASP A 81 -20.59 1.13 7.20
C ASP A 81 -19.27 1.92 7.01
N VAL A 82 -18.12 1.25 7.10
CA VAL A 82 -16.77 1.85 6.97
C VAL A 82 -16.10 1.48 5.63
N VAL A 83 -16.63 0.49 4.90
CA VAL A 83 -16.06 0.04 3.61
C VAL A 83 -15.94 1.19 2.62
N GLU A 84 -16.95 2.06 2.54
CA GLU A 84 -16.92 3.21 1.64
C GLU A 84 -15.77 4.17 1.98
N ASP A 85 -15.58 4.48 3.26
CA ASP A 85 -14.51 5.35 3.73
C ASP A 85 -13.13 4.76 3.44
N VAL A 86 -12.96 3.43 3.61
CA VAL A 86 -11.71 2.72 3.28
C VAL A 86 -11.37 2.84 1.80
N VAL A 87 -12.34 2.57 0.91
CA VAL A 87 -12.12 2.64 -0.54
C VAL A 87 -11.82 4.07 -0.99
N ARG A 88 -12.54 5.07 -0.45
CA ARG A 88 -12.32 6.48 -0.78
C ARG A 88 -10.97 7.00 -0.25
N ALA A 89 -10.58 6.58 0.95
CA ALA A 89 -9.26 6.91 1.49
C ALA A 89 -8.14 6.33 0.63
N ALA A 90 -8.26 5.06 0.21
CA ALA A 90 -7.30 4.41 -0.67
C ALA A 90 -7.21 5.10 -2.04
N ALA A 91 -8.34 5.42 -2.67
CA ALA A 91 -8.36 6.17 -3.93
C ALA A 91 -7.71 7.55 -3.79
N SER A 92 -7.98 8.26 -2.69
CA SER A 92 -7.39 9.56 -2.40
C SER A 92 -5.88 9.46 -2.21
N GLY A 93 -5.40 8.43 -1.51
CA GLY A 93 -3.98 8.16 -1.30
C GLY A 93 -3.26 7.88 -2.62
N ALA A 94 -3.83 7.01 -3.46
CA ALA A 94 -3.25 6.68 -4.77
C ALA A 94 -3.15 7.89 -5.70
N LEU A 95 -4.17 8.77 -5.71
CA LEU A 95 -4.15 10.02 -6.47
C LEU A 95 -3.17 11.06 -5.90
N ALA A 96 -2.93 11.03 -4.58
CA ALA A 96 -2.03 11.93 -3.91
C ALA A 96 -0.56 11.51 -4.06
N ALA A 97 -0.25 10.21 -4.13
CA ALA A 97 1.11 9.67 -4.12
C ALA A 97 2.08 10.37 -5.08
N PRO A 98 1.72 10.70 -6.34
CA PRO A 98 2.61 11.46 -7.23
C PRO A 98 2.98 12.85 -6.70
N LEU A 99 2.06 13.52 -6.00
CA LEU A 99 2.33 14.84 -5.38
C LEU A 99 3.41 14.76 -4.30
N HIS A 100 3.52 13.62 -3.60
CA HIS A 100 4.55 13.40 -2.58
C HIS A 100 5.93 13.14 -3.20
N ALA A 101 5.97 12.47 -4.35
CA ALA A 101 7.22 12.23 -5.08
C ALA A 101 7.82 13.54 -5.60
N ASP A 102 6.98 14.45 -6.11
CA ASP A 102 7.42 15.77 -6.60
C ASP A 102 8.00 16.66 -5.49
N ILE A 103 7.48 16.54 -4.25
CA ILE A 103 7.97 17.30 -3.08
C ILE A 103 9.29 16.71 -2.53
N ALA A 104 9.50 15.39 -2.64
CA ALA A 104 10.66 14.71 -2.09
C ALA A 104 11.93 14.78 -2.97
N ALA A 105 11.80 15.23 -4.23
CA ALA A 105 12.94 15.40 -5.13
C ALA A 105 13.90 16.50 -4.61
N PRO A 106 15.18 16.19 -4.29
CA PRO A 106 16.12 17.21 -3.84
C PRO A 106 16.37 18.22 -4.97
N VAL A 107 16.07 19.49 -4.73
CA VAL A 107 16.67 20.59 -5.50
C VAL A 107 18.15 20.62 -5.14
N GLU A 108 18.99 19.94 -5.92
CA GLU A 108 20.43 20.22 -5.90
C GLU A 108 20.63 21.70 -6.28
N PRO A 109 21.24 22.53 -5.42
CA PRO A 109 21.54 23.90 -5.80
C PRO A 109 22.77 23.87 -6.72
N ASP A 110 22.54 23.69 -8.01
CA ASP A 110 23.58 23.87 -9.00
C ASP A 110 24.12 25.30 -8.92
N GLY A 111 25.45 25.39 -8.80
CA GLY A 111 26.18 26.61 -8.50
C GLY A 111 26.04 27.72 -9.53
N GLU A 112 26.25 28.93 -9.01
CA GLU A 112 26.65 30.17 -9.68
C GLU A 112 25.89 30.60 -10.95
N GLY A 113 25.00 31.60 -10.79
CA GLY A 113 24.77 32.59 -11.85
C GLY A 113 23.34 32.80 -12.32
N GLY A 114 22.38 32.96 -11.39
CA GLY A 114 21.05 33.45 -11.72
C GLY A 114 20.04 33.02 -10.69
N ALA A 115 19.88 33.82 -9.63
CA ALA A 115 18.88 33.55 -8.60
C ALA A 115 17.46 33.66 -9.19
N ARG A 116 16.96 32.56 -9.76
CA ARG A 116 15.52 32.29 -9.71
C ARG A 116 15.20 32.23 -8.21
N PRO A 117 14.23 33.01 -7.71
CA PRO A 117 13.80 32.84 -6.33
C PRO A 117 13.38 31.38 -6.19
N LEU A 118 14.00 30.68 -5.24
CA LEU A 118 13.51 29.38 -4.79
C LEU A 118 12.02 29.57 -4.46
N PRO A 119 11.13 28.71 -4.95
CA PRO A 119 9.71 28.80 -4.62
C PRO A 119 9.54 28.89 -3.09
N ASP A 120 8.66 29.78 -2.64
CA ASP A 120 8.39 29.95 -1.22
C ASP A 120 7.70 28.68 -0.72
N PHE A 121 8.31 28.00 0.25
CA PHE A 121 7.74 26.82 0.90
C PHE A 121 6.30 27.06 1.36
N ALA A 122 5.97 28.29 1.79
CA ALA A 122 4.61 28.63 2.18
C ALA A 122 3.61 28.48 1.02
N ASP A 123 3.99 28.90 -0.19
CA ASP A 123 3.14 28.81 -1.39
C ASP A 123 3.01 27.35 -1.85
N GLU A 124 4.12 26.59 -1.92
CA GLU A 124 4.11 25.16 -2.26
C GLU A 124 3.24 24.35 -1.29
N TYR A 125 3.29 24.67 0.00
CA TYR A 125 2.46 24.03 1.01
C TYR A 125 0.97 24.36 0.83
N GLN A 126 0.62 25.60 0.45
CA GLN A 126 -0.77 25.95 0.15
C GLN A 126 -1.28 25.24 -1.12
N ASP A 127 -0.43 25.14 -2.14
CA ASP A 127 -0.75 24.42 -3.38
C ASP A 127 -0.98 22.94 -3.11
N TYR A 128 -0.08 22.29 -2.35
CA TYR A 128 -0.23 20.90 -1.92
C TYR A 128 -1.54 20.69 -1.15
N ARG A 129 -1.85 21.54 -0.15
CA ARG A 129 -3.11 21.43 0.61
C ARG A 129 -4.34 21.61 -0.26
N SER A 130 -4.27 22.53 -1.22
CA SER A 130 -5.36 22.79 -2.15
C SER A 130 -5.57 21.60 -3.09
N ALA A 131 -4.49 21.00 -3.59
CA ALA A 131 -4.52 19.79 -4.40
C ALA A 131 -5.12 18.60 -3.61
N MET A 132 -4.67 18.37 -2.38
CA MET A 132 -5.22 17.32 -1.51
C MET A 132 -6.73 17.48 -1.26
N ARG A 133 -7.18 18.72 -0.98
CA ARG A 133 -8.61 19.01 -0.82
C ARG A 133 -9.40 18.77 -2.10
N ALA A 134 -8.84 19.11 -3.25
CA ALA A 134 -9.48 18.88 -4.55
C ALA A 134 -9.62 17.39 -4.85
N ILE A 135 -8.59 16.59 -4.55
CA ILE A 135 -8.60 15.12 -4.68
C ILE A 135 -9.73 14.53 -3.85
N VAL A 136 -9.77 14.82 -2.54
CA VAL A 136 -10.80 14.28 -1.63
C VAL A 136 -12.20 14.67 -2.11
N ALA A 137 -12.41 15.95 -2.44
CA ALA A 137 -13.71 16.42 -2.92
C ALA A 137 -14.12 15.82 -4.26
N GLU A 138 -13.17 15.42 -5.11
CA GLU A 138 -13.45 14.71 -6.36
C GLU A 138 -13.83 13.26 -6.11
N VAL A 139 -13.03 12.56 -5.28
CA VAL A 139 -13.31 11.17 -4.89
C VAL A 139 -14.69 11.07 -4.24
N ASP A 140 -15.05 11.94 -3.31
CA ASP A 140 -16.34 11.94 -2.61
C ASP A 140 -17.56 12.04 -3.54
N ARG A 141 -17.40 12.62 -4.74
CA ARG A 141 -18.48 12.76 -5.73
C ARG A 141 -18.67 11.52 -6.60
N VAL A 142 -17.69 10.61 -6.63
CA VAL A 142 -17.77 9.39 -7.44
C VAL A 142 -18.60 8.34 -6.70
N PRO A 143 -19.57 7.68 -7.36
CA PRO A 143 -20.36 6.64 -6.73
C PRO A 143 -19.51 5.41 -6.38
N LEU A 144 -19.81 4.79 -5.24
CA LEU A 144 -19.27 3.48 -4.90
C LEU A 144 -19.97 2.41 -5.75
N GLU A 145 -19.19 1.64 -6.49
CA GLU A 145 -19.69 0.53 -7.29
C GLU A 145 -19.58 -0.79 -6.53
N ARG A 146 -20.61 -1.62 -6.61
CA ARG A 146 -20.57 -3.01 -6.14
C ARG A 146 -20.39 -3.92 -7.33
N THR A 147 -19.26 -4.60 -7.40
CA THR A 147 -18.87 -5.43 -8.55
C THR A 147 -18.16 -6.70 -8.09
N ARG A 148 -17.36 -7.31 -8.97
CA ARG A 148 -16.52 -8.46 -8.66
C ARG A 148 -15.06 -8.17 -9.01
N PHE A 149 -14.17 -8.82 -8.28
CA PHE A 149 -12.72 -8.77 -8.48
C PHE A 149 -12.13 -10.17 -8.30
N ALA A 150 -11.14 -10.53 -9.09
CA ALA A 150 -10.50 -11.84 -9.02
C ALA A 150 -9.58 -11.92 -7.79
N VAL A 151 -9.88 -12.87 -6.91
CA VAL A 151 -9.03 -13.24 -5.78
C VAL A 151 -8.90 -14.76 -5.74
N ASP A 152 -7.67 -15.26 -5.63
CA ASP A 152 -7.37 -16.70 -5.61
C ASP A 152 -8.02 -17.44 -6.79
N GLY A 153 -7.96 -16.83 -7.99
CA GLY A 153 -8.56 -17.37 -9.22
C GLY A 153 -10.09 -17.36 -9.25
N THR A 154 -10.75 -16.71 -8.28
CA THR A 154 -12.21 -16.71 -8.13
C THR A 154 -12.78 -15.29 -8.07
N ASP A 155 -13.88 -15.04 -8.78
CA ASP A 155 -14.60 -13.77 -8.66
C ASP A 155 -15.21 -13.59 -7.27
N ALA A 156 -14.68 -12.65 -6.49
CA ALA A 156 -15.20 -12.25 -5.18
C ALA A 156 -15.99 -10.94 -5.29
N ALA A 157 -17.03 -10.78 -4.47
CA ALA A 157 -17.78 -9.52 -4.39
C ALA A 157 -16.89 -8.41 -3.83
N CYS A 158 -16.91 -7.22 -4.44
CA CYS A 158 -16.07 -6.10 -4.04
C CYS A 158 -16.80 -4.76 -4.11
N ALA A 159 -16.24 -3.78 -3.40
CA ALA A 159 -16.60 -2.38 -3.51
C ALA A 159 -15.48 -1.62 -4.25
N ARG A 160 -15.84 -0.79 -5.21
CA ARG A 160 -14.89 -0.10 -6.10
C ARG A 160 -15.22 1.37 -6.27
N VAL A 161 -14.20 2.20 -6.31
CA VAL A 161 -14.27 3.57 -6.84
C VAL A 161 -13.24 3.72 -7.94
N THR A 162 -13.56 4.47 -8.99
CA THR A 162 -12.59 4.80 -10.05
C THR A 162 -12.64 6.28 -10.35
N VAL A 163 -11.49 6.95 -10.23
CA VAL A 163 -11.34 8.41 -10.38
C VAL A 163 -10.08 8.67 -11.18
N ARG A 164 -10.17 9.42 -12.29
CA ARG A 164 -9.03 9.74 -13.17
C ARG A 164 -8.20 8.50 -13.56
N ASP A 165 -8.90 7.44 -13.99
CA ASP A 165 -8.30 6.16 -14.36
C ASP A 165 -7.51 5.46 -13.24
N VAL A 166 -7.63 5.89 -11.98
CA VAL A 166 -7.14 5.19 -10.79
C VAL A 166 -8.31 4.48 -10.13
N ALA A 167 -8.18 3.17 -9.92
CA ALA A 167 -9.14 2.38 -9.19
C ALA A 167 -8.67 2.13 -7.76
N ALA A 168 -9.62 2.11 -6.83
CA ALA A 168 -9.47 1.53 -5.51
C ALA A 168 -10.55 0.46 -5.32
N VAL A 169 -10.14 -0.74 -4.90
CA VAL A 169 -11.02 -1.89 -4.74
C VAL A 169 -10.85 -2.46 -3.34
N TYR A 170 -11.95 -2.64 -2.62
CA TYR A 170 -12.00 -3.37 -1.36
C TYR A 170 -12.65 -4.74 -1.59
N VAL A 171 -11.96 -5.80 -1.16
CA VAL A 171 -12.45 -7.19 -1.26
C VAL A 171 -12.38 -7.86 0.11
N PRO A 172 -13.53 -8.21 0.73
CA PRO A 172 -13.52 -9.01 1.95
C PRO A 172 -13.09 -10.45 1.63
N THR A 173 -12.14 -10.98 2.39
CA THR A 173 -11.55 -12.32 2.20
C THR A 173 -11.57 -13.10 3.51
N GLY A 174 -12.74 -13.66 3.84
CA GLY A 174 -12.95 -14.38 5.08
C GLY A 174 -12.96 -13.45 6.30
N ASP A 175 -11.97 -13.58 7.17
CA ASP A 175 -11.81 -12.76 8.38
C ASP A 175 -11.02 -11.47 8.16
N ARG A 176 -10.44 -11.28 6.97
CA ARG A 176 -9.61 -10.13 6.57
C ARG A 176 -10.20 -9.44 5.33
N ALA A 177 -9.51 -8.42 4.84
CA ALA A 177 -9.85 -7.78 3.57
C ALA A 177 -8.59 -7.36 2.81
N LEU A 178 -8.74 -7.23 1.50
CA LEU A 178 -7.73 -6.69 0.60
C LEU A 178 -8.18 -5.32 0.11
N VAL A 179 -7.24 -4.39 0.00
CA VAL A 179 -7.42 -3.12 -0.70
C VAL A 179 -6.41 -3.06 -1.83
N ILE A 180 -6.89 -2.84 -3.06
CA ILE A 180 -6.06 -2.78 -4.26
C ILE A 180 -6.20 -1.39 -4.86
N THR A 181 -5.08 -0.72 -5.11
CA THR A 181 -5.02 0.61 -5.71
C THR A 181 -4.06 0.66 -6.89
N GLY A 182 -4.44 1.34 -7.96
CA GLY A 182 -3.58 1.53 -9.15
C GLY A 182 -4.36 1.92 -10.40
N PRO A 183 -3.72 1.93 -11.59
CA PRO A 183 -4.40 2.16 -12.86
C PRO A 183 -5.56 1.19 -13.05
N ALA A 184 -6.73 1.70 -13.41
CA ALA A 184 -7.97 0.94 -13.47
C ALA A 184 -7.90 -0.24 -14.44
N ASP A 185 -7.22 -0.05 -15.58
CA ASP A 185 -7.03 -1.08 -16.59
C ASP A 185 -6.08 -2.20 -16.13
N LEU A 186 -5.08 -1.88 -15.31
CA LEU A 186 -4.20 -2.86 -14.70
C LEU A 186 -4.93 -3.62 -13.59
N VAL A 187 -5.65 -2.90 -12.72
CA VAL A 187 -6.50 -3.50 -11.67
C VAL A 187 -7.52 -4.47 -12.28
N ASP A 188 -8.10 -4.14 -13.45
CA ASP A 188 -9.06 -5.03 -14.13
C ASP A 188 -8.44 -6.33 -14.69
N ARG A 189 -7.11 -6.40 -14.80
CA ARG A 189 -6.38 -7.51 -15.43
C ARG A 189 -5.72 -8.45 -14.42
N VAL A 190 -5.32 -7.94 -13.26
CA VAL A 190 -4.60 -8.73 -12.25
C VAL A 190 -5.55 -9.62 -11.45
N ASP A 191 -5.04 -10.76 -11.04
CA ASP A 191 -5.61 -11.59 -9.96
C ASP A 191 -4.76 -11.38 -8.72
N VAL A 192 -5.39 -11.26 -7.54
CA VAL A 192 -4.68 -11.18 -6.28
C VAL A 192 -4.81 -12.49 -5.54
N VAL A 193 -3.69 -13.10 -5.19
CA VAL A 193 -3.65 -14.35 -4.44
C VAL A 193 -3.27 -14.10 -2.98
N THR A 194 -3.88 -14.87 -2.08
CA THR A 194 -3.53 -14.86 -0.67
C THR A 194 -2.46 -15.91 -0.40
N ARG A 195 -1.24 -15.47 -0.04
CA ARG A 195 -0.11 -16.36 0.19
C ARG A 195 0.48 -16.23 1.59
N PRO A 196 1.14 -17.28 2.10
CA PRO A 196 1.84 -17.18 3.35
C PRO A 196 2.91 -16.08 3.32
N ILE A 197 2.98 -15.25 4.37
CA ILE A 197 4.12 -14.36 4.62
C ILE A 197 5.34 -15.26 4.70
N ARG A 198 6.22 -15.14 3.71
CA ARG A 198 7.53 -15.77 3.76
C ARG A 198 8.45 -14.77 4.45
N PRO A 199 9.14 -15.15 5.54
CA PRO A 199 10.22 -14.31 6.02
C PRO A 199 11.18 -14.12 4.85
N GLN A 200 11.43 -12.86 4.47
CA GLN A 200 12.49 -12.55 3.54
C GLN A 200 13.76 -13.15 4.15
N LEU A 201 14.37 -14.11 3.45
CA LEU A 201 15.67 -14.62 3.87
C LEU A 201 16.60 -13.42 3.94
N GLN A 202 17.06 -13.09 5.14
CA GLN A 202 18.23 -12.23 5.34
C GLN A 202 19.44 -12.93 4.70
N ASP A 203 19.55 -12.85 3.38
CA ASP A 203 20.62 -13.48 2.60
C ASP A 203 21.81 -12.55 2.37
N ASP A 204 22.03 -11.56 3.25
CA ASP A 204 23.15 -10.62 3.11
C ASP A 204 24.20 -10.62 4.24
N GLU A 205 24.11 -11.41 5.31
CA GLU A 205 25.17 -11.43 6.36
C GLU A 205 25.60 -12.80 6.90
N ARG A 206 25.67 -13.83 6.04
CA ARG A 206 26.51 -15.02 6.31
C ARG A 206 27.47 -15.39 5.17
N GLY A 207 27.79 -14.40 4.35
CA GLY A 207 28.80 -14.46 3.28
C GLY A 207 30.15 -13.81 3.63
N SER A 208 30.58 -13.76 4.89
CA SER A 208 31.96 -13.34 5.23
C SER A 208 32.51 -14.09 6.44
N ARG A 209 32.76 -15.39 6.24
CA ARG A 209 33.76 -16.15 7.00
C ARG A 209 34.42 -17.17 6.09
N ARG A 210 35.46 -16.76 5.38
CA ARG A 210 36.63 -17.59 5.08
C ARG A 210 37.88 -16.71 5.04
#